data_AF-A0A9X9AB46-F1
#
_entry.id   AF-A0A9X9AB46-F1
#
_cell.length_a   1.000
_cell.length_b   1.000
_cell.length_c   1.000
_cell.angle_alpha   90.00
_cell.angle_beta   90.00
_cell.angle_gamma   90.00
#
_symmetry.space_group_name_H-M   'P 1'
#
loop_
_entity.id
_entity.type
_entity.pdbx_description
1 polymer ?
#
loop_
_entity_poly.entity_id
_entity_poly.type
_entity_poly.pdbx_seq_one_letter_code
_entity_poly.pdbx_strand_id
1 'polypeptide(L)'
;MFRNAAELVAQAKEQNVKIAEIMIQCEMETRSISREEVIAGMEKNLVVMEQAVERGIRGVKSPTGLTGGDAVKVQAYMKSGKGLSGDTILDAVSKAVATNEV
;
A
#
# COMPACT_ATOMS: atom_id res chain seq x y z
N MET A 1 -12.14 -8.84 -20.39
CA MET A 1 -11.05 -9.30 -19.50
C MET A 1 -9.78 -9.60 -20.31
N PHE A 2 -8.64 -9.04 -19.92
CA PHE A 2 -7.32 -9.31 -20.53
C PHE A 2 -6.64 -10.48 -19.81
N ARG A 3 -5.76 -11.22 -20.49
CA ARG A 3 -5.08 -12.42 -19.97
C ARG A 3 -3.64 -12.20 -19.55
N ASN A 4 -3.03 -11.11 -20.00
CA ASN A 4 -1.64 -10.75 -19.73
C ASN A 4 -1.45 -9.23 -19.77
N ALA A 5 -0.27 -8.78 -19.32
CA ALA A 5 0.06 -7.35 -19.26
C ALA A 5 0.09 -6.68 -20.66
N ALA A 6 0.46 -7.41 -21.72
CA ALA A 6 0.50 -6.85 -23.07
C ALA A 6 -0.91 -6.52 -23.58
N GLU A 7 -1.88 -7.40 -23.35
CA GLU A 7 -3.29 -7.18 -23.69
C GLU A 7 -3.89 -6.00 -22.90
N LEU A 8 -3.59 -5.88 -21.61
CA LEU A 8 -4.01 -4.74 -20.78
C LEU A 8 -3.50 -3.41 -21.35
N VAL A 9 -2.22 -3.36 -21.71
CA VAL A 9 -1.60 -2.16 -22.28
C VAL A 9 -2.17 -1.84 -23.66
N ALA A 10 -2.42 -2.87 -24.49
CA ALA A 10 -3.05 -2.68 -25.80
C ALA A 10 -4.44 -2.08 -25.68
N GLN A 11 -5.29 -2.61 -24.78
CA GLN A 11 -6.64 -2.09 -24.54
C GLN A 11 -6.63 -0.65 -24.02
N ALA A 12 -5.75 -0.34 -23.06
CA ALA A 12 -5.61 1.02 -22.54
C ALA A 12 -5.22 2.02 -23.64
N LYS A 13 -4.33 1.61 -24.56
CA LYS A 13 -3.92 2.43 -25.72
C LYS A 13 -5.03 2.58 -26.75
N GLU A 14 -5.72 1.50 -27.10
CA GLU A 14 -6.81 1.50 -28.09
C GLU A 14 -7.98 2.39 -27.65
N GLN A 15 -8.36 2.30 -26.38
CA GLN A 15 -9.45 3.11 -25.80
C GLN A 15 -8.98 4.51 -25.38
N ASN A 16 -7.69 4.82 -25.47
CA ASN A 16 -7.07 6.06 -25.03
C ASN A 16 -7.38 6.43 -23.56
N VAL A 17 -7.32 5.43 -22.67
CA VAL A 17 -7.56 5.57 -21.23
C VAL A 17 -6.38 5.07 -20.42
N LYS A 18 -6.34 5.41 -19.13
CA LYS A 18 -5.31 4.88 -18.21
C LYS A 18 -5.59 3.41 -17.90
N ILE A 19 -4.52 2.66 -17.59
CA ILE A 19 -4.62 1.28 -17.10
C ILE A 19 -5.58 1.17 -15.91
N ALA A 20 -5.54 2.15 -15.00
CA ALA A 20 -6.42 2.20 -13.84
C ALA A 20 -7.92 2.19 -14.21
N GLU A 21 -8.30 2.83 -15.31
CA GLU A 21 -9.70 2.87 -15.75
C GLU A 21 -10.15 1.50 -16.28
N ILE A 22 -9.30 0.82 -17.07
CA ILE A 22 -9.55 -0.55 -17.52
C ILE A 22 -9.68 -1.50 -16.32
N MET A 23 -8.85 -1.33 -15.28
CA MET A 23 -8.92 -2.14 -14.06
C MET A 23 -10.22 -1.90 -13.29
N ILE A 24 -10.67 -0.65 -13.16
CA ILE A 24 -11.93 -0.31 -12.50
C ILE A 24 -13.12 -0.92 -13.24
N GLN A 25 -13.16 -0.80 -14.58
CA GLN A 25 -14.22 -1.41 -15.39
C GLN A 25 -14.23 -2.93 -15.26
N CYS A 26 -13.05 -3.56 -15.29
CA CYS A 26 -12.93 -5.00 -15.08
C CYS A 26 -13.47 -5.42 -13.70
N GLU A 27 -13.20 -4.63 -12.66
CA GLU A 27 -13.69 -4.90 -11.30
C GLU A 27 -15.21 -4.73 -11.19
N MET A 28 -15.75 -3.69 -11.82
CA MET A 28 -17.20 -3.46 -11.93
C MET A 28 -17.90 -4.65 -12.60
N GLU A 29 -17.36 -5.14 -13.72
CA GLU A 29 -17.89 -6.30 -14.44
C GLU A 29 -17.76 -7.60 -13.64
N THR A 30 -16.62 -7.81 -12.97
CA THR A 30 -16.33 -9.07 -12.26
C THR A 30 -17.17 -9.21 -10.99
N ARG A 31 -17.36 -8.12 -10.26
CA ARG A 31 -18.10 -8.10 -9.00
C ARG A 31 -19.55 -7.63 -9.15
N SER A 32 -19.94 -7.19 -10.34
CA SER A 32 -21.27 -6.61 -10.62
C SER A 32 -21.61 -5.45 -9.69
N ILE A 33 -20.65 -4.54 -9.48
CA ILE A 33 -20.80 -3.37 -8.60
C ILE A 33 -20.57 -2.07 -9.36
N SER A 34 -21.08 -0.97 -8.80
CA SER A 34 -20.87 0.37 -9.36
C SER A 34 -19.41 0.83 -9.25
N ARG A 35 -19.05 1.83 -10.05
CA ARG A 35 -17.73 2.48 -9.99
C ARG A 35 -17.50 3.06 -8.60
N GLU A 36 -18.51 3.68 -8.03
CA GLU A 36 -18.50 4.32 -6.72
C GLU A 36 -18.18 3.29 -5.62
N GLU A 37 -18.76 2.08 -5.71
CA GLU A 37 -18.48 0.99 -4.77
C GLU A 37 -17.04 0.46 -4.90
N VAL A 38 -16.50 0.35 -6.11
CA VAL A 38 -15.09 -0.02 -6.34
C VAL A 38 -14.16 1.01 -5.67
N ILE A 39 -14.40 2.30 -5.93
CA ILE A 39 -13.59 3.39 -5.38
C ILE A 39 -13.70 3.42 -3.84
N ALA A 40 -14.92 3.32 -3.30
CA ALA A 40 -15.15 3.30 -1.85
C ALA A 40 -14.47 2.09 -1.17
N GLY A 41 -14.45 0.93 -1.84
CA GLY A 41 -13.71 -0.24 -1.37
C GLY A 41 -12.20 0.00 -1.30
N MET A 42 -11.62 0.63 -2.34
CA MET A 42 -10.20 1.00 -2.35
C MET A 42 -9.88 2.05 -1.28
N GLU A 43 -10.74 3.05 -1.09
CA GLU A 43 -10.58 4.08 -0.05
C GLU A 43 -10.61 3.47 1.35
N LYS A 44 -11.56 2.56 1.62
CA LYS A 44 -11.60 1.82 2.88
C LYS A 44 -10.31 1.04 3.13
N ASN A 45 -9.78 0.38 2.11
CA ASN A 45 -8.52 -0.35 2.22
C ASN A 45 -7.35 0.58 2.53
N LEU A 46 -7.29 1.74 1.88
CA LEU A 46 -6.26 2.76 2.13
C LEU A 46 -6.31 3.24 3.59
N VAL A 47 -7.50 3.57 4.11
CA VAL A 47 -7.67 4.00 5.51
C VAL A 47 -7.16 2.93 6.49
N VAL A 48 -7.43 1.65 6.22
CA VAL A 48 -6.91 0.55 7.06
C VAL A 48 -5.40 0.46 7.00
N MET A 49 -4.79 0.61 5.82
CA MET A 49 -3.33 0.61 5.65
C MET A 49 -2.67 1.79 6.39
N GLU A 50 -3.23 2.99 6.28
CA GLU A 50 -2.74 4.18 6.98
C GLU A 50 -2.82 4.02 8.51
N GLN A 51 -3.94 3.48 9.01
CA GLN A 51 -4.08 3.17 10.43
C GLN A 51 -3.08 2.11 10.91
N ALA A 52 -2.77 1.10 10.09
CA ALA A 52 -1.77 0.10 10.42
C ALA A 52 -0.38 0.74 10.54
N VAL A 53 0.03 1.55 9.55
CA VAL A 53 1.29 2.31 9.60
C VAL A 53 1.37 3.18 10.87
N GLU A 54 0.30 3.93 11.17
CA GLU A 54 0.27 4.82 12.33
C GLU A 54 0.43 4.04 13.65
N ARG A 55 -0.25 2.90 13.80
CA ARG A 55 -0.12 2.03 14.97
C ARG A 55 1.30 1.49 15.09
N GLY A 56 1.88 0.98 14.01
CA GLY A 56 3.23 0.42 14.02
C GLY A 56 4.30 1.45 14.37
N ILE A 57 4.19 2.68 13.84
CA ILE A 57 5.12 3.79 14.16
C ILE A 57 4.97 4.27 15.61
N ARG A 58 3.79 4.17 16.23
CA ARG A 58 3.59 4.48 17.65
C ARG A 58 4.20 3.41 18.58
N GLY A 59 4.60 2.28 18.02
CA GLY A 59 5.13 1.14 18.75
C GLY A 59 4.03 0.15 19.10
N VAL A 60 4.15 -1.04 18.54
CA VAL A 60 3.34 -2.21 18.86
C VAL A 60 4.19 -3.28 19.52
N LYS A 61 3.57 -4.18 20.27
CA LYS A 61 4.21 -5.36 20.85
C LYS A 61 3.40 -6.57 20.47
N SER A 62 4.04 -7.55 19.83
CA SER A 62 3.33 -8.78 19.49
C SER A 62 3.00 -9.60 20.74
N PRO A 63 1.93 -10.40 20.72
CA PRO A 63 1.56 -11.25 21.86
C PRO A 63 2.64 -12.24 22.27
N THR A 64 3.48 -12.67 21.32
CA THR A 64 4.61 -13.58 21.55
C THR A 64 5.86 -12.86 22.07
N GLY A 65 5.90 -11.52 21.98
CA GLY A 65 7.05 -10.70 22.37
C GLY A 65 8.25 -10.80 21.43
N LEU A 66 8.13 -11.49 20.30
CA LEU A 66 9.22 -11.69 19.33
C LEU A 66 9.41 -10.52 18.35
N THR A 67 8.37 -9.70 18.19
CA THR A 67 8.34 -8.58 17.24
C THR A 67 7.66 -7.38 17.88
N GLY A 68 7.98 -6.19 17.41
CA GLY A 68 7.39 -4.96 17.91
C GLY A 68 8.41 -3.88 18.24
N GLY A 69 8.20 -2.70 17.65
CA GLY A 69 8.99 -1.50 17.93
C GLY A 69 10.19 -1.34 17.01
N ASP A 70 10.39 -2.22 16.03
CA ASP A 70 11.46 -2.05 15.05
C ASP A 70 11.18 -0.87 14.12
N ALA A 71 9.91 -0.62 13.77
CA ALA A 71 9.51 0.58 13.03
C ALA A 71 9.94 1.87 13.76
N VAL A 72 9.83 1.90 15.09
CA VAL A 72 10.24 3.02 15.95
C VAL A 72 11.76 3.20 15.93
N LYS A 73 12.52 2.10 15.99
CA LYS A 73 13.98 2.13 15.92
C LYS A 73 14.46 2.67 14.58
N VAL A 74 13.84 2.26 13.47
CA VAL A 74 14.17 2.77 12.13
C VAL A 74 13.87 4.27 12.02
N GLN A 75 12.74 4.74 12.56
CA GLN A 75 12.44 6.18 12.63
C GLN A 75 13.46 6.96 13.45
N ALA A 76 13.87 6.43 14.61
CA ALA A 76 14.90 7.06 15.43
C ALA A 76 16.26 7.09 14.71
N TYR A 77 16.60 6.02 14.00
CA TYR A 77 17.82 5.94 13.20
C TYR A 77 17.82 6.95 12.05
N MET A 78 16.71 7.09 11.33
CA MET A 78 16.55 8.13 10.30
C MET A 78 16.73 9.54 10.90
N LYS A 79 16.04 9.86 12.00
CA LYS A 79 16.14 11.16 12.68
C LYS A 79 17.54 11.48 13.20
N SER A 80 18.37 10.47 13.44
CA SER A 80 19.76 10.67 13.86
C SER A 80 20.66 11.25 12.76
N GLY A 81 20.22 11.24 11.50
CA GLY A 81 21.00 11.70 10.34
C GLY A 81 22.18 10.78 9.99
N LYS A 82 22.34 9.64 10.68
CA LYS A 82 23.41 8.65 10.45
C LYS A 82 22.97 7.50 9.54
N GLY A 83 21.88 7.70 8.81
CA GLY A 83 21.34 6.74 7.85
C GLY A 83 22.36 6.38 6.77
N LEU A 84 22.53 5.08 6.48
CA LEU A 84 23.34 4.64 5.34
C LEU A 84 22.66 4.95 3.99
N SER A 85 21.33 5.00 4.00
CA SER A 85 20.49 5.35 2.85
C SER A 85 19.82 6.70 3.08
N GLY A 86 19.32 7.33 2.01
CA GLY A 86 18.54 8.55 2.12
C GLY A 86 17.20 8.37 2.84
N ASP A 87 16.66 9.47 3.37
CA ASP A 87 15.45 9.50 4.20
C ASP A 87 14.25 8.82 3.53
N THR A 88 14.08 8.97 2.22
CA THR A 88 12.99 8.33 1.46
C THR A 88 13.01 6.80 1.57
N ILE A 89 14.20 6.19 1.49
CA ILE A 89 14.34 4.74 1.59
C ILE A 89 14.09 4.28 3.02
N LEU A 90 14.66 5.00 3.99
CA LEU A 90 14.47 4.68 5.40
C LEU A 90 12.99 4.83 5.83
N ASP A 91 12.27 5.79 5.26
CA ASP A 91 10.85 6.01 5.53
C ASP A 91 10.00 4.89 4.93
N ALA A 92 10.31 4.47 3.70
CA ALA A 92 9.66 3.32 3.08
C ALA A 92 9.89 2.03 3.90
N VAL A 93 11.11 1.78 4.37
CA VAL A 93 11.43 0.62 5.23
C VAL A 93 10.69 0.72 6.56
N SER A 94 10.69 1.90 7.20
CA SER A 94 9.97 2.10 8.46
C SER A 94 8.48 1.79 8.31
N LYS A 95 7.82 2.28 7.25
CA LYS A 95 6.40 2.03 7.00
C LYS A 95 6.11 0.57 6.69
N ALA A 96 6.97 -0.11 5.92
CA ALA A 96 6.84 -1.53 5.62
C ALA A 96 6.96 -2.40 6.89
N VAL A 97 7.93 -2.09 7.75
CA VAL A 97 8.09 -2.76 9.07
C VAL A 97 6.88 -2.47 9.95
N ALA A 98 6.41 -1.22 10.00
CA ALA A 98 5.23 -0.83 10.79
C ALA A 98 3.99 -1.65 10.40
N THR A 99 3.74 -1.86 9.11
CA THR A 99 2.61 -2.69 8.65
C THR A 99 2.77 -4.18 8.95
N ASN A 100 4.00 -4.68 9.08
CA ASN A 100 4.27 -6.09 9.35
C ASN A 100 4.20 -6.43 10.86
N GLU A 101 4.39 -5.44 11.73
CA GLU A 101 4.36 -5.63 13.18
C GLU A 101 2.94 -5.49 13.78
N VAL A 102 1.97 -5.00 13.01
CA VAL A 102 0.57 -4.72 13.40
C VAL A 102 -0.36 -5.82 12.93
#